data_AF-A0A0N8JZ08-F1
#
_entry.id   AF-A0A0N8JZ08-F1
#
_cell.length_a   1.000
_cell.length_b   1.000
_cell.length_c   1.000
_cell.angle_alpha   90.00
_cell.angle_beta   90.00
_cell.angle_gamma   90.00
#
_symmetry.space_group_name_H-M   'P 1'
#
loop_
_entity.id
_entity.type
_entity.pdbx_description
1 polymer ?
#
loop_
_entity_poly.entity_id
_entity_poly.type
_entity_poly.pdbx_seq_one_letter_code
_entity_poly.pdbx_strand_id
1 'polypeptide(L)'
;MSPDQFDNLEKHTQWGIEFVERYTKFVKERSEIEISYAKQIRNLSKKYQPKKNSKEDEEYTSCRAFLSTLNELNDYAGQHEVIAENLTSQIICELTRFVQELKAERKS
;
A
#
# COMPACT_ATOMS: atom_id res chain seq x y z
N MET A 1 -30.91 33.08 -25.56
CA MET A 1 -30.13 33.12 -24.31
C MET A 1 -29.54 31.75 -24.10
N SER A 2 -28.24 31.64 -23.82
CA SER A 2 -27.67 30.36 -23.37
C SER A 2 -28.34 29.99 -22.04
N PRO A 3 -28.83 28.76 -21.85
CA PRO A 3 -29.23 28.28 -20.53
C PRO A 3 -28.09 28.49 -19.54
N ASP A 4 -28.44 28.79 -18.29
CA ASP A 4 -27.45 28.86 -17.21
C ASP A 4 -26.71 27.51 -17.06
N GLN A 5 -25.56 27.55 -16.38
CA GLN A 5 -24.65 26.40 -16.30
C GLN A 5 -24.78 25.62 -15.00
N PHE A 6 -25.86 25.81 -14.23
CA PHE A 6 -26.01 25.20 -12.90
C PHE A 6 -25.94 23.67 -12.96
N ASP A 7 -26.70 23.04 -13.86
CA ASP A 7 -26.71 21.58 -14.04
C ASP A 7 -25.33 21.02 -14.44
N ASN A 8 -24.60 21.77 -15.27
CA ASN A 8 -23.27 21.35 -15.74
C ASN A 8 -22.24 21.43 -14.61
N LEU A 9 -22.31 22.48 -13.79
CA LEU A 9 -21.45 22.66 -12.63
C LEU A 9 -21.73 21.60 -11.55
N GLU A 10 -23.02 21.30 -11.31
CA GLU A 10 -23.41 20.27 -10.36
C GLU A 10 -22.88 18.88 -10.79
N LYS A 11 -23.07 18.51 -12.06
CA LYS A 11 -22.55 17.23 -12.59
C LYS A 11 -21.03 17.16 -12.52
N HIS A 12 -20.34 18.24 -12.88
CA HIS A 12 -18.88 18.28 -12.87
C HIS A 12 -18.31 18.12 -11.45
N THR A 13 -18.90 18.80 -10.46
CA THR A 13 -18.47 18.68 -9.06
C THR A 13 -18.78 17.30 -8.47
N GLN A 14 -19.93 16.71 -8.80
CA GLN A 14 -20.24 15.32 -8.43
C GLN A 14 -19.25 14.32 -9.03
N TRP A 15 -18.89 14.48 -10.31
CA TRP A 15 -17.91 13.62 -10.97
C TRP A 15 -16.51 13.72 -10.33
N GLY A 16 -16.11 14.94 -9.93
CA GLY A 16 -14.87 15.13 -9.18
C GLY A 16 -14.85 14.34 -7.86
N ILE A 17 -15.95 14.36 -7.10
CA ILE A 17 -16.08 13.57 -5.86
C ILE A 17 -15.98 12.07 -6.16
N GLU A 18 -16.72 11.57 -7.15
CA GLU A 18 -16.69 10.16 -7.55
C GLU A 18 -15.29 9.70 -7.99
N PHE A 19 -14.55 10.57 -8.66
CA PHE A 19 -13.17 10.30 -9.06
C PHE A 19 -12.27 10.10 -7.84
N VAL A 20 -12.33 11.01 -6.86
CA VAL A 20 -11.52 10.91 -5.65
C VAL A 20 -11.89 9.65 -4.87
N GLU A 21 -13.17 9.30 -4.76
CA GLU A 21 -13.61 8.05 -4.11
C GLU A 21 -13.06 6.81 -4.81
N ARG A 22 -13.10 6.79 -6.14
CA ARG A 22 -12.52 5.69 -6.95
C ARG A 22 -11.01 5.59 -6.71
N TYR A 23 -10.32 6.72 -6.67
CA TYR A 23 -8.88 6.75 -6.43
C TYR A 23 -8.54 6.26 -5.01
N THR A 24 -9.28 6.71 -3.98
CA THR A 24 -9.12 6.20 -2.61
C THR A 24 -9.28 4.69 -2.53
N LYS A 25 -10.29 4.13 -3.22
CA LYS A 25 -10.48 2.68 -3.31
C LYS A 25 -9.30 1.98 -3.97
N PHE A 26 -8.79 2.53 -5.08
CA PHE A 26 -7.61 2.01 -5.75
C PHE A 26 -6.38 1.98 -4.82
N VAL A 27 -6.11 3.06 -4.09
CA VAL A 27 -4.98 3.12 -3.15
C VAL A 27 -5.15 2.10 -2.02
N LYS A 28 -6.38 1.88 -1.56
CA LYS A 28 -6.70 0.83 -0.57
C LYS A 28 -6.38 -0.57 -1.09
N GLU A 29 -6.87 -0.92 -2.27
CA GLU A 29 -6.57 -2.23 -2.88
C GLU A 29 -5.07 -2.40 -3.12
N ARG A 30 -4.37 -1.34 -3.54
CA ARG A 30 -2.91 -1.35 -3.66
C ARG A 30 -2.23 -1.63 -2.31
N SER A 31 -2.64 -0.97 -1.22
CA SER A 31 -2.10 -1.22 0.12
C SER A 31 -2.27 -2.68 0.54
N GLU A 32 -3.44 -3.28 0.27
CA GLU A 32 -3.72 -4.69 0.57
C GLU A 32 -2.79 -5.63 -0.21
N ILE A 33 -2.47 -5.31 -1.46
CA ILE A 33 -1.50 -6.06 -2.28
C ILE A 33 -0.10 -5.98 -1.66
N GLU A 34 0.36 -4.80 -1.26
CA GLU A 34 1.69 -4.60 -0.65
C GLU A 34 1.82 -5.42 0.66
N ILE A 35 0.79 -5.40 1.52
CA ILE A 35 0.74 -6.20 2.77
C ILE A 35 0.82 -7.70 2.46
N SER A 36 0.02 -8.16 1.49
CA SER A 36 -0.01 -9.58 1.10
C SER A 36 1.34 -10.03 0.54
N TYR A 37 1.96 -9.20 -0.30
CA TYR A 37 3.26 -9.47 -0.90
C TYR A 37 4.35 -9.56 0.18
N ALA A 38 4.45 -8.55 1.05
CA ALA A 38 5.40 -8.56 2.17
C ALA A 38 5.26 -9.82 3.03
N LYS A 39 4.02 -10.19 3.39
CA LYS A 39 3.74 -11.39 4.17
C LYS A 39 4.21 -12.66 3.48
N GLN A 40 3.97 -12.80 2.19
CA GLN A 40 4.41 -13.97 1.42
C GLN A 40 5.93 -14.07 1.36
N ILE A 41 6.61 -12.96 1.10
CA ILE A 41 8.09 -12.89 1.05
C ILE A 41 8.70 -13.21 2.42
N ARG A 42 8.16 -12.67 3.51
CA ARG A 42 8.63 -12.97 4.87
C ARG A 42 8.45 -14.44 5.24
N ASN A 43 7.28 -15.01 4.93
CA ASN A 43 7.01 -16.42 5.18
C ASN A 43 7.96 -17.32 4.38
N LEU A 44 8.29 -16.94 3.14
CA LEU A 44 9.25 -17.64 2.32
C LEU A 44 10.65 -17.60 2.96
N SER A 45 11.16 -16.41 3.30
CA SER A 45 12.46 -16.25 3.96
C SER A 45 12.54 -17.08 5.25
N LYS A 46 11.53 -16.97 6.12
CA LYS A 46 11.45 -17.73 7.38
C LYS A 46 11.39 -19.25 7.18
N LYS A 47 10.75 -19.73 6.12
CA LYS A 47 10.64 -21.17 5.81
C LYS A 47 12.01 -21.79 5.50
N TYR A 48 12.92 -21.01 4.90
CA TYR A 48 14.24 -21.48 4.48
C TYR A 48 15.38 -21.06 5.42
N GLN A 49 15.10 -20.25 6.45
CA GLN A 49 16.06 -19.92 7.48
C GLN A 49 16.56 -21.20 8.21
N PRO A 50 17.88 -21.39 8.37
CA PRO A 50 18.44 -22.53 9.07
C PRO A 50 17.97 -22.60 10.52
N LYS A 51 17.83 -23.82 11.02
CA LYS A 51 17.53 -24.03 12.45
C LYS A 51 18.79 -23.73 13.26
N LYS A 52 18.65 -22.96 14.34
CA LYS A 52 19.72 -22.44 15.24
C LYS A 52 20.80 -23.43 15.73
N ASN A 53 20.73 -24.72 15.43
CA ASN A 53 21.67 -25.75 15.89
C ASN A 53 22.54 -26.37 14.78
N SER A 54 22.48 -25.87 13.54
CA SER A 54 23.30 -26.36 12.44
C SER A 54 24.62 -25.59 12.36
N LYS A 55 25.67 -26.11 12.99
CA LYS A 55 27.03 -25.55 12.89
C LYS A 55 27.58 -25.60 11.45
N GLU A 56 27.06 -26.49 10.61
CA GLU A 56 27.50 -26.68 9.22
C GLU A 56 27.14 -25.49 8.31
N ASP A 57 26.04 -24.77 8.60
CA ASP A 57 25.55 -23.68 7.76
C ASP A 57 26.39 -22.39 7.85
N GLU A 58 27.25 -22.26 8.88
CA GLU A 58 28.16 -21.12 9.04
C GLU A 58 29.55 -21.37 8.43
N GLU A 59 29.88 -22.63 8.15
CA GLU A 59 31.23 -23.05 7.77
C GLU A 59 31.51 -22.76 6.27
N TYR A 60 30.53 -22.99 5.40
CA TYR A 60 30.67 -22.81 3.96
C TYR A 60 30.26 -21.41 3.47
N THR A 61 31.06 -20.83 2.58
CA THR A 61 30.79 -19.51 1.96
C THR A 61 29.47 -19.49 1.19
N SER A 62 29.08 -20.59 0.55
CA SER A 62 27.80 -20.75 -0.14
C SER A 62 26.61 -20.65 0.82
N CYS A 63 26.68 -21.31 1.98
CA CYS A 63 25.63 -21.25 2.99
C CYS A 63 25.49 -19.83 3.57
N ARG A 64 26.61 -19.16 3.87
CA ARG A 64 26.61 -17.75 4.31
C ARG A 64 26.02 -16.80 3.25
N ALA A 65 26.32 -17.01 1.98
CA ALA A 65 25.75 -16.21 0.89
C ALA A 65 24.23 -16.38 0.81
N PHE A 66 23.73 -17.62 0.90
CA PHE A 66 22.30 -17.88 0.93
C PHE A 66 21.60 -17.25 2.13
N LEU A 67 22.21 -17.32 3.32
CA LEU A 67 21.73 -16.63 4.52
C LEU A 67 21.63 -15.12 4.33
N SER A 68 22.62 -14.49 3.69
CA SER A 68 22.57 -13.07 3.35
C SER A 68 21.37 -12.76 2.48
N THR A 69 21.14 -13.56 1.43
CA THR A 69 19.98 -13.40 0.54
C THR A 69 18.65 -13.55 1.29
N LEU A 70 18.55 -14.49 2.24
CA LEU A 70 17.33 -14.65 3.05
C LEU A 70 17.08 -13.43 3.96
N ASN A 71 18.14 -12.84 4.51
CA ASN A 71 18.03 -11.63 5.34
C ASN A 71 17.63 -10.42 4.50
N GLU A 72 18.28 -10.20 3.36
CA GLU A 72 17.92 -9.14 2.40
C GLU A 72 16.46 -9.27 1.95
N LEU A 73 16.00 -10.51 1.71
CA LEU A 73 14.62 -10.78 1.33
C LEU A 73 13.63 -10.44 2.46
N ASN A 74 14.02 -10.65 3.72
CA ASN A 74 13.21 -10.25 4.87
C ASN A 74 13.17 -8.73 5.04
N ASP A 75 14.29 -8.03 4.81
CA ASP A 75 14.35 -6.58 4.84
C ASP A 75 13.52 -5.96 3.71
N TYR A 76 13.57 -6.57 2.51
CA TYR A 76 12.74 -6.20 1.38
C TYR A 76 11.24 -6.33 1.69
N ALA A 77 10.82 -7.41 2.35
CA ALA A 77 9.44 -7.53 2.84
C ALA A 77 9.07 -6.39 3.81
N GLY A 78 9.99 -5.98 4.70
CA GLY A 78 9.78 -4.84 5.59
C GLY A 78 9.57 -3.52 4.84
N GLN A 79 10.30 -3.29 3.74
CA GLN A 79 10.10 -2.10 2.90
C GLN A 79 8.69 -2.06 2.29
N HIS A 80 8.18 -3.19 1.82
CA HIS A 80 6.81 -3.29 1.31
C HIS A 80 5.75 -3.00 2.39
N GLU A 81 6.00 -3.38 3.65
CA GLU A 81 5.11 -3.00 4.76
C GLU A 81 5.12 -1.50 4.99
N VAL A 82 6.29 -0.86 4.99
CA VAL A 82 6.40 0.61 5.13
C VAL A 82 5.65 1.31 3.99
N ILE A 83 5.69 0.79 2.76
CA ILE A 83 4.89 1.31 1.65
C ILE A 83 3.39 1.20 1.98
N ALA A 84 2.91 0.03 2.41
CA ALA A 84 1.51 -0.17 2.78
C ALA A 84 1.05 0.75 3.92
N GLU A 85 1.89 0.92 4.94
CA GLU A 85 1.66 1.81 6.08
C GLU A 85 1.53 3.27 5.62
N ASN A 86 2.42 3.73 4.73
CA ASN A 86 2.36 5.08 4.18
C ASN A 86 1.13 5.30 3.30
N LEU A 87 0.78 4.33 2.44
CA LEU A 87 -0.44 4.38 1.64
C LEU A 87 -1.68 4.53 2.54
N THR A 88 -1.70 3.83 3.67
CA THR A 88 -2.82 3.83 4.60
C THR A 88 -2.88 5.11 5.44
N SER A 89 -1.78 5.44 6.11
CA SER A 89 -1.74 6.52 7.11
C SER A 89 -1.68 7.92 6.51
N GLN A 90 -1.03 8.10 5.35
CA GLN A 90 -0.80 9.42 4.77
C GLN A 90 -1.68 9.70 3.55
N ILE A 91 -2.02 8.68 2.76
CA ILE A 91 -2.76 8.88 1.51
C ILE A 91 -4.25 8.59 1.70
N ILE A 92 -4.61 7.37 2.09
CA ILE A 92 -6.03 6.98 2.25
C ILE A 92 -6.72 7.84 3.32
N CYS A 93 -6.05 8.10 4.43
CA CYS A 93 -6.57 8.95 5.51
C CYS A 93 -6.92 10.35 4.99
N GLU A 94 -5.96 11.02 4.34
CA GLU A 94 -6.14 12.38 3.83
C GLU A 94 -7.17 12.47 2.70
N LEU A 95 -7.17 11.51 1.77
CA LEU A 95 -8.18 11.46 0.71
C LEU A 95 -9.59 11.26 1.27
N THR A 96 -9.73 10.43 2.31
CA THR A 96 -11.02 10.20 2.96
C THR A 96 -11.53 11.47 3.64
N ARG A 97 -10.65 12.16 4.38
CA ARG A 97 -10.95 13.46 4.99
C ARG A 97 -11.36 14.49 3.93
N PHE A 98 -10.57 14.61 2.87
CA PHE A 98 -10.83 15.55 1.77
C PHE A 98 -12.17 15.31 1.07
N VAL A 99 -12.54 14.04 0.81
CA VAL A 99 -13.85 13.70 0.22
C VAL A 99 -15.00 14.11 1.13
N GLN A 100 -14.87 13.96 2.46
CA GLN A 100 -15.89 14.37 3.41
C GLN A 100 -16.09 15.89 3.39
N GLU A 101 -14.99 16.65 3.34
CA GLU A 101 -14.99 18.12 3.24
C GLU A 101 -15.66 18.58 1.93
N LEU A 102 -15.27 18.02 0.78
CA LEU A 102 -15.89 18.35 -0.52
C LEU A 102 -17.40 18.08 -0.55
N LYS A 103 -17.84 16.98 0.05
CA LYS A 103 -19.27 16.64 0.13
C LYS A 103 -20.04 17.59 1.05
N ALA A 104 -19.41 18.13 2.09
CA ALA A 104 -20.01 19.11 2.98
C ALA A 104 -20.11 20.49 2.31
N GLU A 105 -19.03 20.93 1.65
CA GLU A 105 -18.99 22.19 0.91
C GLU A 105 -20.02 22.22 -0.22
N ARG A 106 -20.14 21.14 -1.01
CA ARG A 106 -21.12 21.09 -2.11
C ARG A 106 -22.59 21.17 -1.65
N LYS A 107 -22.89 20.78 -0.41
CA LYS A 107 -24.25 20.87 0.15
C LYS A 107 -24.59 22.27 0.68
N SER A 108 -23.58 23.11 0.88
CA SER A 108 -23.71 24.47 1.42
C SER A 108 -23.96 25.47 0.28
#